data_AF-A0A9P6C8E1-F1
#
_entry.id   AF-A0A9P6C8E1-F1
#
_cell.length_a   1.000
_cell.length_b   1.000
_cell.length_c   1.000
_cell.angle_alpha   90.00
_cell.angle_beta   90.00
_cell.angle_gamma   90.00
#
_symmetry.space_group_name_H-M   'P 1'
#
loop_
_entity.id
_entity.type
_entity.pdbx_description
1 polymer ?
#
loop_
_entity_poly.entity_id
_entity_poly.type
_entity_poly.pdbx_seq_one_letter_code
_entity_poly.pdbx_strand_id
1 'polypeptide(L)'
;AANAQDLSTAALVVYSASNTFGGLAKIKAQSVWNTAMMKAQKMGGTTSYEKIVLEGMTVDEAFERLSKSTTKRDLQSPIQILAGALIEERVRKHLGLLFIGSVRTNAEEERDADDKDQLEQDVLERQKTVEAAKEIGGAVGELGRTLERVWKLGVDCQVDVEDTNDEDSGVNGEIKALLAALVLYRRLFPSVGNSASALLSPPPSPGRMETSEVGMLRRALGSRAFEESNVLEDARDRAVDMVVELERRSVGLD
;
A
#
# COMPACT_ATOMS: atom_id res chain seq x y z
N ALA A 1 4.61 6.62 34.41
CA ALA A 1 3.22 6.51 33.89
C ALA A 1 3.23 5.56 32.69
N ALA A 2 2.32 4.59 32.61
CA ALA A 2 2.27 3.60 31.52
C ALA A 2 2.13 4.29 30.15
N ASN A 3 2.93 3.91 29.15
CA ASN A 3 2.85 4.50 27.80
C ASN A 3 1.69 3.86 26.98
N ALA A 4 1.49 4.30 25.73
CA ALA A 4 0.38 3.79 24.90
C ALA A 4 0.53 2.30 24.56
N GLN A 5 1.76 1.84 24.28
CA GLN A 5 2.10 0.44 24.13
C GLN A 5 1.77 -0.43 25.36
N ASP A 6 2.06 0.03 26.58
CA ASP A 6 1.76 -0.69 27.82
C ASP A 6 0.24 -0.84 27.99
N LEU A 7 -0.52 0.23 27.72
CA LEU A 7 -1.97 0.26 27.86
C LEU A 7 -2.66 -0.60 26.79
N SER A 8 -2.20 -0.56 25.54
CA SER A 8 -2.72 -1.42 24.47
C SER A 8 -2.43 -2.90 24.74
N THR A 9 -1.24 -3.23 25.23
CA THR A 9 -0.89 -4.59 25.65
C THR A 9 -1.78 -5.04 26.83
N ALA A 10 -1.97 -4.19 27.84
CA ALA A 10 -2.85 -4.48 28.96
C ALA A 10 -4.31 -4.69 28.52
N ALA A 11 -4.82 -3.87 27.59
CA ALA A 11 -6.15 -4.05 27.03
C ALA A 11 -6.30 -5.42 26.35
N LEU A 12 -5.32 -5.84 25.55
CA LEU A 12 -5.32 -7.14 24.86
C LEU A 12 -5.24 -8.32 25.83
N VAL A 13 -4.45 -8.20 26.91
CA VAL A 13 -4.36 -9.23 27.96
C VAL A 13 -5.66 -9.33 28.76
N VAL A 14 -6.29 -8.19 29.10
CA VAL A 14 -7.60 -8.19 29.76
C VAL A 14 -8.66 -8.80 28.84
N TYR A 15 -8.58 -8.52 27.54
CA TYR A 15 -9.48 -9.08 26.53
C TYR A 15 -9.32 -10.60 26.42
N SER A 16 -8.09 -11.13 26.45
CA SER A 16 -7.85 -12.58 26.36
C SER A 16 -8.32 -13.36 27.59
N ALA A 17 -8.35 -12.71 28.76
CA ALA A 17 -8.84 -13.29 30.01
C ALA A 17 -10.39 -13.44 30.07
N SER A 18 -11.10 -13.05 29.01
CA SER A 18 -12.57 -13.02 28.94
C SER A 18 -13.26 -14.39 29.04
N ASN A 19 -12.53 -15.51 28.99
CA ASN A 19 -13.12 -16.85 29.06
C ASN A 19 -13.87 -17.16 30.37
N THR A 20 -13.68 -16.38 31.44
CA THR A 20 -14.32 -16.62 32.75
C THR A 20 -15.36 -15.56 33.18
N PHE A 21 -15.31 -14.33 32.64
CA PHE A 21 -16.23 -13.22 32.95
C PHE A 21 -16.48 -12.31 31.73
N GLY A 22 -16.79 -12.90 30.59
CA GLY A 22 -16.58 -12.31 29.26
C GLY A 22 -17.18 -10.92 28.98
N GLY A 23 -18.33 -10.58 29.57
CA GLY A 23 -18.93 -9.25 29.37
C GLY A 23 -18.15 -8.12 30.04
N LEU A 24 -17.74 -8.30 31.29
CA LEU A 24 -17.07 -7.25 32.08
C LEU A 24 -15.60 -7.06 31.67
N ALA A 25 -14.92 -8.16 31.34
CA ALA A 25 -13.53 -8.12 30.86
C ALA A 25 -13.44 -7.36 29.52
N LYS A 26 -14.38 -7.61 28.60
CA LYS A 26 -14.46 -6.91 27.31
C LYS A 26 -14.69 -5.41 27.46
N ILE A 27 -15.65 -5.00 28.28
CA ILE A 27 -15.93 -3.57 28.56
C ILE A 27 -14.69 -2.90 29.16
N LYS A 28 -14.00 -3.57 30.08
CA LYS A 28 -12.78 -3.04 30.70
C LYS A 28 -11.64 -2.93 29.69
N ALA A 29 -11.44 -3.93 28.84
CA ALA A 29 -10.45 -3.90 27.76
C ALA A 29 -10.69 -2.72 26.81
N GLN A 30 -11.94 -2.49 26.40
CA GLN A 30 -12.33 -1.34 25.58
C GLN A 30 -12.03 0.00 26.28
N SER A 31 -12.34 0.12 27.57
CA SER A 31 -12.02 1.33 28.35
C SER A 31 -10.51 1.60 28.42
N VAL A 32 -9.70 0.57 28.61
CA VAL A 32 -8.23 0.69 28.62
C VAL A 32 -7.70 1.04 27.22
N TRP A 33 -8.24 0.43 26.16
CA TRP A 33 -7.88 0.76 24.77
C TRP A 33 -8.19 2.23 24.44
N ASN A 34 -9.37 2.73 24.80
CA ASN A 34 -9.74 4.14 24.61
C ASN A 34 -8.83 5.08 25.39
N THR A 35 -8.37 4.66 26.57
CA THR A 35 -7.39 5.41 27.36
C THR A 35 -6.03 5.46 26.66
N ALA A 36 -5.58 4.35 26.05
CA ALA A 36 -4.38 4.31 25.22
C ALA A 36 -4.50 5.27 24.02
N MET A 37 -5.64 5.24 23.31
CA MET A 37 -5.94 6.11 22.17
C MET A 37 -5.91 7.59 22.55
N MET A 38 -6.61 8.00 23.62
CA MET A 38 -6.59 9.38 24.10
C MET A 38 -5.18 9.84 24.48
N LYS A 39 -4.37 8.93 25.03
CA LYS A 39 -2.99 9.22 25.40
C LYS A 39 -2.10 9.41 24.18
N ALA A 40 -2.28 8.59 23.15
CA ALA A 40 -1.60 8.75 21.87
C ALA A 40 -1.94 10.07 21.17
N GLN A 41 -3.17 10.54 21.30
CA GLN A 41 -3.56 11.82 20.72
C GLN A 41 -3.04 13.04 21.50
N LYS A 42 -2.99 12.96 22.84
CA LYS A 42 -2.67 14.12 23.69
C LYS A 42 -1.19 14.29 24.00
N MET A 43 -0.42 13.21 24.06
CA MET A 43 1.02 13.28 24.30
C MET A 43 1.74 13.20 22.96
N GLY A 44 2.35 14.31 22.53
CA GLY A 44 3.19 14.40 21.33
C GLY A 44 4.50 13.59 21.38
N GLY A 45 4.50 12.45 22.06
CA GLY A 45 5.59 11.49 22.15
C GLY A 45 5.15 10.05 21.89
N THR A 46 4.00 9.84 21.26
CA THR A 46 3.64 8.52 20.72
C THR A 46 4.15 8.37 19.30
N THR A 47 4.48 7.13 18.97
CA THR A 47 4.97 6.78 17.64
C THR A 47 3.81 6.78 16.64
N SER A 48 4.10 7.14 15.40
CA SER A 48 3.14 7.21 14.30
C SER A 48 2.45 5.86 14.08
N TYR A 49 3.16 4.75 14.28
CA TYR A 49 2.60 3.41 14.13
C TYR A 49 1.61 3.03 15.23
N GLU A 50 1.83 3.45 16.49
CA GLU A 50 0.86 3.26 17.57
C GLU A 50 -0.44 4.02 17.28
N LYS A 51 -0.31 5.26 16.79
CA LYS A 51 -1.45 6.10 16.44
C LYS A 51 -2.29 5.47 15.33
N ILE A 52 -1.64 4.95 14.29
CA ILE A 52 -2.32 4.27 13.18
C ILE A 52 -3.13 3.06 13.67
N VAL A 53 -2.58 2.26 14.59
CA VAL A 53 -3.31 1.12 15.16
C VAL A 53 -4.47 1.59 16.03
N LEU A 54 -4.21 2.48 16.99
CA LEU A 54 -5.23 2.90 17.96
C LEU A 54 -6.40 3.66 17.32
N GLU A 55 -6.15 4.40 16.23
CA GLU A 55 -7.20 5.08 15.46
C GLU A 55 -7.85 4.18 14.40
N GLY A 56 -7.13 3.16 13.93
CA GLY A 56 -7.54 2.33 12.79
C GLY A 56 -8.26 1.04 13.15
N MET A 57 -8.23 0.58 14.40
CA MET A 57 -8.88 -0.68 14.79
C MET A 57 -9.45 -0.65 16.21
N THR A 58 -10.46 -1.50 16.41
CA THR A 58 -11.03 -1.76 17.73
C THR A 58 -10.22 -2.82 18.49
N VAL A 59 -10.37 -2.90 19.83
CA VAL A 59 -9.69 -3.94 20.63
C VAL A 59 -10.10 -5.36 20.23
N ASP A 60 -11.35 -5.53 19.78
CA ASP A 60 -11.89 -6.81 19.32
C ASP A 60 -11.15 -7.25 18.04
N GLU A 61 -11.07 -6.35 17.06
CA GLU A 61 -10.37 -6.56 15.80
C GLU A 61 -8.86 -6.78 16.03
N ALA A 62 -8.24 -5.98 16.89
CA ALA A 62 -6.84 -6.11 17.27
C ALA A 62 -6.55 -7.51 17.85
N PHE A 63 -7.43 -8.01 18.73
CA PHE A 63 -7.28 -9.34 19.29
C PHE A 63 -7.44 -10.43 18.23
N GLU A 64 -8.45 -10.34 17.37
CA GLU A 64 -8.66 -11.31 16.30
C GLU A 64 -7.47 -11.36 15.32
N ARG A 65 -6.96 -10.21 14.89
CA ARG A 65 -5.79 -10.12 14.00
C ARG A 65 -4.53 -10.69 14.64
N LEU A 66 -4.29 -10.41 15.92
CA LEU A 66 -3.17 -11.01 16.67
C LEU A 66 -3.29 -12.53 16.79
N SER A 67 -4.50 -13.05 16.98
CA SER A 67 -4.72 -14.49 17.10
C SER A 67 -4.42 -15.24 15.79
N LYS A 68 -4.62 -14.58 14.64
CA LYS A 68 -4.34 -15.11 13.30
C LYS A 68 -2.91 -14.86 12.83
N SER A 69 -2.16 -13.98 13.49
CA SER A 69 -0.79 -13.66 13.10
C SER A 69 0.16 -14.83 13.39
N THR A 70 0.79 -15.33 12.32
CA THR A 70 1.85 -16.34 12.32
C THR A 70 3.26 -15.73 12.35
N THR A 71 3.36 -14.40 12.44
CA THR A 71 4.64 -13.67 12.43
C THR A 71 5.51 -14.12 13.61
N LYS A 72 6.78 -14.44 13.35
CA LYS A 72 7.73 -14.88 14.39
C LYS A 72 7.82 -13.80 15.48
N ARG A 73 7.29 -14.12 16.66
CA ARG A 73 6.95 -13.19 17.75
C ARG A 73 8.15 -12.74 18.58
N ASP A 74 9.36 -13.13 18.21
CA ASP A 74 10.43 -13.24 19.19
C ASP A 74 10.98 -11.88 19.65
N LEU A 75 10.63 -10.76 18.98
CA LEU A 75 11.11 -9.42 19.34
C LEU A 75 10.11 -8.26 19.15
N GLN A 76 8.89 -8.51 18.67
CA GLN A 76 7.92 -7.44 18.37
C GLN A 76 6.80 -7.36 19.42
N SER A 77 6.46 -6.14 19.81
CA SER A 77 5.30 -5.91 20.68
C SER A 77 3.99 -6.21 19.92
N PRO A 78 2.89 -6.58 20.61
CA PRO A 78 1.61 -6.86 19.94
C PRO A 78 1.12 -5.69 19.06
N ILE A 79 1.33 -4.45 19.52
CA ILE A 79 0.97 -3.25 18.75
C ILE A 79 1.85 -3.08 17.50
N GLN A 80 3.12 -3.47 17.54
CA GLN A 80 4.00 -3.45 16.35
C GLN A 80 3.59 -4.50 15.32
N ILE A 81 3.19 -5.70 15.76
CA ILE A 81 2.68 -6.75 14.86
C ILE A 81 1.41 -6.26 14.14
N LEU A 82 0.48 -5.67 14.90
CA LEU A 82 -0.74 -5.08 14.37
C LEU A 82 -0.46 -3.92 13.42
N ALA A 83 0.49 -3.06 13.78
CA ALA A 83 0.88 -1.94 12.95
C ALA A 83 1.48 -2.41 11.63
N GLY A 84 2.36 -3.42 11.65
CA GLY A 84 2.93 -4.01 10.44
C GLY A 84 1.86 -4.50 9.47
N ALA A 85 0.93 -5.33 9.96
CA ALA A 85 -0.16 -5.85 9.13
C ALA A 85 -1.05 -4.73 8.56
N LEU A 86 -1.41 -3.74 9.37
CA LEU A 86 -2.27 -2.64 8.92
C LEU A 86 -1.53 -1.71 7.94
N ILE A 87 -0.23 -1.49 8.13
CA ILE A 87 0.60 -0.74 7.18
C ILE A 87 0.69 -1.48 5.85
N GLU A 88 0.91 -2.79 5.83
CA GLU A 88 0.92 -3.58 4.59
C GLU A 88 -0.41 -3.44 3.83
N GLU A 89 -1.55 -3.57 4.52
CA GLU A 89 -2.88 -3.34 3.93
C GLU A 89 -3.04 -1.93 3.36
N ARG A 90 -2.59 -0.90 4.09
CA ARG A 90 -2.62 0.49 3.60
C ARG A 90 -1.69 0.71 2.41
N VAL A 91 -0.48 0.14 2.43
CA VAL A 91 0.45 0.25 1.30
C VAL A 91 -0.15 -0.39 0.06
N ARG A 92 -0.74 -1.58 0.19
CA ARG A 92 -1.46 -2.26 -0.90
C ARG A 92 -2.54 -1.36 -1.50
N LYS A 93 -3.42 -0.80 -0.65
CA LYS A 93 -4.46 0.17 -1.06
C LYS A 93 -3.86 1.38 -1.78
N HIS A 94 -2.81 1.99 -1.22
CA HIS A 94 -2.17 3.18 -1.78
C HIS A 94 -1.52 2.90 -3.15
N LEU A 95 -0.91 1.72 -3.34
CA LEU A 95 -0.37 1.30 -4.63
C LEU A 95 -1.49 1.12 -5.67
N GLY A 96 -2.61 0.50 -5.28
CA GLY A 96 -3.80 0.38 -6.14
C GLY A 96 -4.32 1.74 -6.60
N LEU A 97 -4.44 2.71 -5.69
CA LEU A 97 -4.85 4.08 -6.03
C LEU A 97 -3.86 4.78 -6.96
N LEU A 98 -2.55 4.61 -6.74
CA LEU A 98 -1.53 5.16 -7.63
C LEU A 98 -1.56 4.52 -9.02
N PHE A 99 -1.88 3.23 -9.10
CA PHE A 99 -2.09 2.52 -10.37
C PHE A 99 -3.31 3.04 -11.11
N ILE A 100 -4.46 3.09 -10.46
CA ILE A 100 -5.70 3.68 -11.02
C ILE A 100 -5.42 5.10 -11.53
N GLY A 101 -4.77 5.93 -10.71
CA GLY A 101 -4.40 7.28 -11.10
C GLY A 101 -3.53 7.32 -12.35
N SER A 102 -2.52 6.45 -12.45
CA SER A 102 -1.60 6.39 -13.60
C SER A 102 -2.30 5.93 -14.88
N VAL A 103 -3.23 4.98 -14.79
CA VAL A 103 -4.02 4.50 -15.93
C VAL A 103 -5.04 5.55 -16.36
N ARG A 104 -5.70 6.22 -15.41
CA ARG A 104 -6.70 7.24 -15.67
C ARG A 104 -6.11 8.53 -16.23
N THR A 105 -4.95 9.00 -15.76
CA THR A 105 -4.34 10.23 -16.32
C THR A 105 -3.95 10.12 -17.79
N ASN A 106 -3.85 8.90 -18.33
CA ASN A 106 -3.66 8.68 -19.77
C ASN A 106 -4.96 8.85 -20.58
N ALA A 107 -6.12 8.84 -19.92
CA ALA A 107 -7.42 9.17 -20.49
C ALA A 107 -7.78 10.59 -20.00
N GLU A 108 -7.77 11.58 -20.88
CA GLU A 108 -7.96 13.01 -20.58
C GLU A 108 -9.33 13.31 -19.91
N GLU A 109 -9.44 13.09 -18.61
CA GLU A 109 -10.64 13.39 -17.81
C GLU A 109 -10.35 14.60 -16.90
N GLU A 110 -11.11 15.69 -17.07
CA GLU A 110 -11.11 16.85 -16.16
C GLU A 110 -11.62 16.41 -14.77
N ARG A 111 -10.84 16.71 -13.72
CA ARG A 111 -11.19 16.37 -12.33
C ARG A 111 -12.07 17.44 -11.69
N ASP A 112 -13.14 17.01 -11.03
CA ASP A 112 -14.07 17.88 -10.31
C ASP A 112 -13.44 18.45 -9.02
N ALA A 113 -14.08 19.45 -8.41
CA ALA A 113 -13.59 20.05 -7.16
C ALA A 113 -13.56 19.05 -5.99
N ASP A 114 -14.54 18.14 -5.92
CA ASP A 114 -14.60 17.08 -4.90
C ASP A 114 -13.42 16.08 -5.02
N ASP A 115 -12.88 15.90 -6.23
CA ASP A 115 -11.71 15.02 -6.45
C ASP A 115 -10.42 15.61 -5.85
N LYS A 116 -10.34 16.93 -5.69
CA LYS A 116 -9.15 17.60 -5.13
C LYS A 116 -9.05 17.40 -3.63
N ASP A 117 -10.16 17.57 -2.91
CA ASP A 117 -10.18 17.39 -1.46
C ASP A 117 -9.89 15.93 -1.08
N GLN A 118 -10.43 14.98 -1.85
CA GLN A 118 -10.13 13.56 -1.67
C GLN A 118 -8.66 13.25 -1.96
N LEU A 119 -8.08 13.85 -3.01
CA LEU A 119 -6.66 13.67 -3.34
C LEU A 119 -5.74 14.19 -2.22
N GLU A 120 -6.06 15.35 -1.64
CA GLU A 120 -5.30 15.91 -0.51
C GLU A 120 -5.36 14.99 0.71
N GLN A 121 -6.55 14.44 1.02
CA GLN A 121 -6.69 13.46 2.10
C GLN A 121 -5.87 12.20 1.83
N ASP A 122 -5.92 11.66 0.61
CA ASP A 122 -5.16 10.47 0.21
C ASP A 122 -3.63 10.71 0.32
N VAL A 123 -3.16 11.92 -0.02
CA VAL A 123 -1.77 12.33 0.13
C VAL A 123 -1.36 12.33 1.61
N LEU A 124 -2.19 12.91 2.49
CA LEU A 124 -1.94 12.94 3.93
C LEU A 124 -1.95 11.54 4.54
N GLU A 125 -2.90 10.69 4.14
CA GLU A 125 -2.98 9.29 4.60
C GLU A 125 -1.76 8.47 4.15
N ARG A 126 -1.31 8.66 2.91
CA ARG A 126 -0.12 7.99 2.38
C ARG A 126 1.13 8.42 3.12
N GLN A 127 1.28 9.72 3.39
CA GLN A 127 2.42 10.23 4.17
C GLN A 127 2.45 9.65 5.59
N LYS A 128 1.31 9.63 6.30
CA LYS A 128 1.21 8.99 7.63
C LYS A 128 1.62 7.52 7.59
N THR A 129 1.19 6.80 6.54
CA THR A 129 1.53 5.38 6.36
C THR A 129 3.02 5.18 6.17
N VAL A 130 3.68 6.03 5.36
CA VAL A 130 5.13 6.00 5.12
C VAL A 130 5.91 6.30 6.40
N GLU A 131 5.51 7.31 7.17
CA GLU A 131 6.16 7.70 8.42
C GLU A 131 6.08 6.57 9.45
N ALA A 132 4.90 5.99 9.65
CA ALA A 132 4.71 4.85 10.54
C ALA A 132 5.52 3.61 10.11
N ALA A 133 5.57 3.32 8.81
CA ALA A 133 6.38 2.23 8.28
C ALA A 133 7.87 2.42 8.59
N LYS A 134 8.39 3.63 8.36
CA LYS A 134 9.79 3.98 8.65
C LYS A 134 10.14 3.82 10.12
N GLU A 135 9.24 4.19 11.03
CA GLU A 135 9.43 4.07 12.48
C GLU A 135 9.45 2.61 12.96
N ILE A 136 8.63 1.72 12.38
CA ILE A 136 8.68 0.29 12.68
C ILE A 136 10.01 -0.32 12.22
N GLY A 137 10.51 0.10 11.05
CA GLY A 137 11.73 -0.43 10.47
C GLY A 137 11.56 -1.85 9.91
N GLY A 138 12.68 -2.56 9.71
CA GLY A 138 12.71 -3.87 9.07
C GLY A 138 12.08 -3.88 7.66
N ALA A 139 11.46 -5.00 7.30
CA ALA A 139 10.80 -5.19 6.00
C ALA A 139 9.64 -4.20 5.78
N VAL A 140 8.85 -3.91 6.81
CA VAL A 140 7.75 -2.93 6.73
C VAL A 140 8.30 -1.52 6.45
N GLY A 141 9.42 -1.15 7.07
CA GLY A 141 10.10 0.11 6.79
C GLY A 141 10.68 0.22 5.38
N GLU A 142 11.20 -0.88 4.83
CA GLU A 142 11.64 -0.95 3.43
C GLU A 142 10.47 -0.81 2.46
N LEU A 143 9.33 -1.43 2.78
CA LEU A 143 8.11 -1.28 2.02
C LEU A 143 7.63 0.17 2.00
N GLY A 144 7.60 0.85 3.15
CA GLY A 144 7.23 2.27 3.25
C GLY A 144 8.15 3.19 2.44
N ARG A 145 9.47 2.94 2.48
CA ARG A 145 10.45 3.67 1.65
C ARG A 145 10.23 3.42 0.15
N THR A 146 9.85 2.21 -0.23
CA THR A 146 9.59 1.87 -1.63
C THR A 146 8.31 2.51 -2.14
N LEU A 147 7.23 2.51 -1.34
CA LEU A 147 6.02 3.28 -1.62
C LEU A 147 6.33 4.77 -1.80
N GLU A 148 7.11 5.36 -0.89
CA GLU A 148 7.49 6.77 -0.99
C GLU A 148 8.28 7.08 -2.28
N ARG A 149 9.23 6.22 -2.65
CA ARG A 149 9.99 6.36 -3.90
C ARG A 149 9.08 6.33 -5.13
N VAL A 150 8.22 5.32 -5.24
CA VAL A 150 7.32 5.19 -6.41
C VAL A 150 6.29 6.31 -6.46
N TRP A 151 5.83 6.78 -5.29
CA TRP A 151 4.93 7.91 -5.20
C TRP A 151 5.60 9.23 -5.62
N LYS A 152 6.81 9.54 -5.12
CA LYS A 152 7.48 10.84 -5.36
C LYS A 152 8.23 10.91 -6.69
N LEU A 153 8.86 9.82 -7.13
CA LEU A 153 9.71 9.79 -8.32
C LEU A 153 8.95 9.43 -9.60
N GLY A 154 7.77 8.84 -9.49
CA GLY A 154 6.95 8.53 -10.66
C GLY A 154 7.65 7.57 -11.63
N VAL A 155 7.94 8.06 -12.84
CA VAL A 155 8.57 7.30 -13.95
C VAL A 155 10.08 7.11 -13.73
N ASP A 156 10.74 8.00 -12.99
CA ASP A 156 12.18 7.92 -12.71
C ASP A 156 12.52 6.90 -11.61
N CYS A 157 11.53 6.13 -11.16
CA CYS A 157 11.72 5.16 -10.09
C CYS A 157 12.41 3.90 -10.61
N GLN A 158 13.72 3.80 -10.36
CA GLN A 158 14.50 2.57 -10.54
C GLN A 158 14.23 1.60 -9.38
N VAL A 159 13.10 0.89 -9.45
CA VAL A 159 12.84 -0.29 -8.63
C VAL A 159 13.19 -1.51 -9.48
N ASP A 160 13.98 -2.43 -8.91
CA ASP A 160 14.22 -3.72 -9.55
C ASP A 160 12.93 -4.54 -9.51
N VAL A 161 12.34 -4.77 -10.68
CA VAL A 161 11.07 -5.48 -10.81
C VAL A 161 11.30 -7.00 -10.91
N GLU A 162 12.53 -7.44 -11.20
CA GLU A 162 12.84 -8.87 -11.33
C GLU A 162 12.72 -9.59 -9.98
N ASP A 163 13.15 -8.95 -8.89
CA ASP A 163 13.03 -9.43 -7.50
C ASP A 163 11.60 -9.43 -6.94
N THR A 164 10.63 -8.86 -7.67
CA THR A 164 9.21 -8.82 -7.24
C THR A 164 8.40 -10.03 -7.70
N ASN A 165 9.01 -10.94 -8.48
CA ASN A 165 8.35 -12.11 -9.08
C ASN A 165 8.34 -13.37 -8.20
N ASP A 166 8.92 -13.33 -6.99
CA ASP A 166 8.85 -14.47 -6.06
C ASP A 166 7.39 -14.75 -5.67
N GLU A 167 7.02 -16.04 -5.66
CA GLU A 167 5.70 -16.56 -5.28
C GLU A 167 5.39 -16.40 -3.78
N ASP A 168 5.49 -15.19 -3.26
CA ASP A 168 5.02 -14.86 -1.92
C ASP A 168 3.49 -14.92 -1.92
N SER A 169 2.93 -15.94 -1.28
CA SER A 169 1.49 -16.01 -1.04
C SER A 169 1.06 -14.95 -0.02
N GLY A 170 -0.08 -14.28 -0.25
CA GLY A 170 -0.66 -13.33 0.71
C GLY A 170 -0.48 -11.87 0.33
N VAL A 171 -0.61 -10.99 1.32
CA VAL A 171 -0.58 -9.53 1.15
C VAL A 171 0.74 -9.04 0.55
N ASN A 172 1.87 -9.65 0.92
CA ASN A 172 3.18 -9.27 0.39
C ASN A 172 3.30 -9.52 -1.13
N GLY A 173 2.78 -10.66 -1.63
CA GLY A 173 2.74 -10.94 -3.06
C GLY A 173 1.82 -9.99 -3.82
N GLU A 174 0.69 -9.63 -3.22
CA GLU A 174 -0.22 -8.63 -3.80
C GLU A 174 0.43 -7.25 -3.91
N ILE A 175 1.14 -6.83 -2.87
CA ILE A 175 1.92 -5.59 -2.85
C ILE A 175 3.01 -5.60 -3.92
N LYS A 176 3.79 -6.69 -4.02
CA LYS A 176 4.83 -6.87 -5.04
C LYS A 176 4.25 -6.78 -6.45
N ALA A 177 3.12 -7.45 -6.70
CA ALA A 177 2.44 -7.41 -8.00
C ALA A 177 1.93 -6.00 -8.36
N LEU A 178 1.30 -5.29 -7.42
CA LEU A 178 0.86 -3.90 -7.64
C LEU A 178 2.04 -2.97 -7.90
N LEU A 179 3.15 -3.14 -7.16
CA LEU A 179 4.36 -2.36 -7.35
C LEU A 179 4.98 -2.59 -8.74
N ALA A 180 5.12 -3.86 -9.13
CA ALA A 180 5.62 -4.27 -10.43
C ALA A 180 4.76 -3.68 -11.56
N ALA A 181 3.44 -3.88 -11.48
CA ALA A 181 2.50 -3.37 -12.46
C ALA A 181 2.55 -1.84 -12.58
N LEU A 182 2.59 -1.11 -11.45
CA LEU A 182 2.67 0.34 -11.43
C LEU A 182 3.95 0.87 -12.10
N VAL A 183 5.10 0.31 -11.75
CA VAL A 183 6.39 0.73 -12.30
C VAL A 183 6.48 0.38 -13.79
N LEU A 184 6.11 -0.84 -14.18
CA LEU A 184 6.14 -1.28 -15.57
C LEU A 184 5.15 -0.51 -16.44
N TYR A 185 3.93 -0.26 -15.94
CA TYR A 185 2.93 0.52 -16.67
C TYR A 185 3.44 1.94 -16.95
N ARG A 186 4.02 2.61 -15.95
CA ARG A 186 4.59 3.96 -16.13
C ARG A 186 5.78 4.01 -17.09
N ARG A 187 6.56 2.93 -17.16
CA ARG A 187 7.69 2.80 -18.10
C ARG A 187 7.25 2.55 -19.53
N LEU A 188 6.26 1.68 -19.73
CA LEU A 188 5.73 1.31 -21.05
C LEU A 188 4.79 2.35 -21.64
N PHE A 189 4.03 3.05 -20.79
CA PHE A 189 3.07 4.08 -21.18
C PHE A 189 3.37 5.44 -20.54
N PRO A 190 4.53 6.04 -20.84
CA PRO A 190 4.87 7.37 -20.37
C PRO A 190 4.05 8.41 -21.15
N SER A 191 2.81 8.69 -20.75
CA SER A 191 1.99 9.71 -21.40
C SER A 191 2.17 11.09 -20.75
N VAL A 192 2.77 12.02 -21.51
CA VAL A 192 2.53 13.49 -21.57
C VAL A 192 2.44 14.35 -20.29
N GLY A 193 3.00 13.92 -19.17
CA GLY A 193 3.13 14.77 -17.96
C GLY A 193 4.32 15.74 -17.94
N ASN A 194 5.25 15.63 -18.89
CA ASN A 194 6.44 16.49 -18.98
C ASN A 194 6.64 16.99 -20.43
N SER A 195 5.75 17.86 -20.89
CA SER A 195 5.81 18.54 -22.20
C SER A 195 6.99 19.53 -22.37
N ALA A 196 8.10 19.38 -21.61
CA ALA A 196 9.22 20.32 -21.66
C ALA A 196 10.50 19.79 -22.33
N SER A 197 10.62 18.49 -22.65
CA SER A 197 11.90 17.97 -23.20
C SER A 197 11.80 17.03 -24.40
N ALA A 198 10.60 16.74 -24.93
CA ALA A 198 10.42 15.80 -26.04
C ALA A 198 10.78 16.36 -27.44
N LEU A 199 11.21 17.61 -27.56
CA LEU A 199 11.47 18.25 -28.87
C LEU A 199 12.89 18.11 -29.42
N LEU A 200 13.85 17.47 -28.72
CA LEU A 200 15.27 17.50 -29.15
C LEU A 200 16.06 16.20 -28.96
N SER A 201 15.43 15.02 -28.89
CA SER A 201 16.19 13.76 -29.02
C SER A 201 15.73 12.96 -30.23
N PRO A 202 16.66 12.37 -31.00
CA PRO A 202 16.33 11.53 -32.14
C PRO A 202 15.43 10.37 -31.66
N PRO A 203 14.49 9.90 -32.49
CA PRO A 203 13.57 8.83 -32.11
C PRO A 203 14.37 7.64 -31.59
N PRO A 204 14.01 7.07 -30.42
CA PRO A 204 14.68 5.88 -29.93
C PRO A 204 14.52 4.77 -30.97
N SER A 205 15.65 4.24 -31.44
CA SER A 205 15.69 3.07 -32.30
C SER A 205 14.88 1.92 -31.66
N PRO A 206 14.10 1.14 -32.43
CA PRO A 206 13.24 0.08 -31.90
C PRO A 206 14.12 -1.02 -31.29
N GLY A 207 14.33 -0.91 -29.98
CA GLY A 207 15.15 -1.82 -29.21
C GLY A 207 14.32 -3.00 -28.72
N ARG A 208 14.86 -4.20 -28.83
CA ARG A 208 14.36 -5.50 -28.32
C ARG A 208 13.93 -5.55 -26.83
N MET A 209 13.90 -4.43 -26.12
CA MET A 209 13.55 -4.33 -24.70
C MET A 209 12.04 -4.49 -24.43
N GLU A 210 11.19 -4.18 -25.41
CA GLU A 210 9.73 -4.07 -25.22
C GLU A 210 9.03 -5.40 -24.87
N THR A 211 9.48 -6.54 -25.41
CA THR A 211 8.75 -7.82 -25.21
C THR A 211 8.89 -8.38 -23.80
N SER A 212 10.02 -8.13 -23.13
CA SER A 212 10.27 -8.64 -21.77
C SER A 212 9.43 -7.88 -20.74
N GLU A 213 9.43 -6.55 -20.82
CA GLU A 213 8.67 -5.68 -19.91
C GLU A 213 7.15 -5.87 -20.07
N VAL A 214 6.68 -6.00 -21.31
CA VAL A 214 5.27 -6.31 -21.59
C VAL A 214 4.86 -7.66 -20.98
N GLY A 215 5.70 -8.69 -21.10
CA GLY A 215 5.47 -10.00 -20.50
C GLY A 215 5.41 -9.94 -18.97
N MET A 216 6.31 -9.17 -18.34
CA MET A 216 6.30 -8.94 -16.89
C MET A 216 5.06 -8.18 -16.44
N LEU A 217 4.65 -7.15 -17.19
CA LEU A 217 3.46 -6.37 -16.87
C LEU A 217 2.20 -7.26 -16.93
N ARG A 218 2.05 -8.07 -17.98
CA ARG A 218 0.94 -9.04 -18.06
C ARG A 218 0.89 -9.98 -16.88
N ARG A 219 2.03 -10.54 -16.48
CA ARG A 219 2.11 -11.43 -15.32
C ARG A 219 1.65 -10.71 -14.05
N ALA A 220 2.15 -9.48 -13.82
CA ALA A 220 1.78 -8.69 -12.66
C ALA A 220 0.28 -8.35 -12.64
N LEU A 221 -0.30 -7.97 -13.79
CA LEU A 221 -1.74 -7.69 -13.95
C LEU A 221 -2.62 -8.93 -13.74
N GLY A 222 -2.09 -10.14 -13.93
CA GLY A 222 -2.77 -11.40 -13.62
C GLY A 222 -2.86 -11.73 -12.13
N SER A 223 -2.37 -10.86 -11.24
CA SER A 223 -2.46 -11.03 -9.80
C SER A 223 -3.86 -10.74 -9.28
N ARG A 224 -4.31 -11.52 -8.29
CA ARG A 224 -5.55 -11.28 -7.54
C ARG A 224 -5.60 -9.93 -6.82
N ALA A 225 -4.45 -9.26 -6.69
CA ALA A 225 -4.38 -7.92 -6.10
C ALA A 225 -5.30 -6.91 -6.80
N PHE A 226 -5.61 -7.14 -8.08
CA PHE A 226 -6.50 -6.29 -8.88
C PHE A 226 -7.99 -6.61 -8.71
N GLU A 227 -8.35 -7.69 -8.02
CA GLU A 227 -9.74 -8.13 -7.81
C GLU A 227 -10.38 -7.49 -6.55
N GLU A 228 -9.64 -6.63 -5.83
CA GLU A 228 -10.11 -6.04 -4.57
C GLU A 228 -11.29 -5.07 -4.75
N SER A 229 -11.34 -4.35 -5.87
CA SER A 229 -12.41 -3.39 -6.14
C SER A 229 -12.67 -3.27 -7.63
N ASN A 230 -13.93 -3.04 -8.00
CA ASN A 230 -14.33 -2.87 -9.40
C ASN A 230 -13.53 -1.76 -10.10
N VAL A 231 -13.19 -0.67 -9.38
CA VAL A 231 -12.42 0.45 -9.97
C VAL A 231 -10.98 0.04 -10.30
N LEU A 232 -10.36 -0.79 -9.46
CA LEU A 232 -9.03 -1.31 -9.70
C LEU A 232 -9.05 -2.36 -10.81
N GLU A 233 -10.09 -3.18 -10.87
CA GLU A 233 -10.33 -4.13 -11.94
C GLU A 233 -10.51 -3.43 -13.29
N ASP A 234 -11.33 -2.38 -13.36
CA ASP A 234 -11.51 -1.56 -14.56
C ASP A 234 -10.18 -0.95 -15.02
N ALA A 235 -9.34 -0.49 -14.08
CA ALA A 235 -8.02 0.05 -14.40
C ALA A 235 -7.07 -1.05 -14.92
N ARG A 236 -7.14 -2.26 -14.37
CA ARG A 236 -6.40 -3.43 -14.89
C ARG A 236 -6.80 -3.72 -16.32
N ASP A 237 -8.09 -3.81 -16.60
CA ASP A 237 -8.61 -4.16 -17.93
C ASP A 237 -8.19 -3.13 -18.98
N ARG A 238 -8.27 -1.84 -18.65
CA ARG A 238 -7.72 -0.77 -19.51
C ARG A 238 -6.22 -0.91 -19.75
N ALA A 239 -5.44 -1.23 -18.72
CA ALA A 239 -4.01 -1.44 -18.88
C ALA A 239 -3.72 -2.66 -19.78
N VAL A 240 -4.51 -3.72 -19.69
CA VAL A 240 -4.43 -4.89 -20.58
C VAL A 240 -4.75 -4.50 -22.03
N ASP A 241 -5.80 -3.71 -22.26
CA ASP A 241 -6.15 -3.22 -23.60
C ASP A 241 -5.00 -2.41 -24.22
N MET A 242 -4.38 -1.51 -23.44
CA MET A 242 -3.23 -0.73 -23.88
C MET A 242 -2.01 -1.61 -24.21
N VAL A 243 -1.79 -2.67 -23.45
CA VAL A 243 -0.74 -3.66 -23.73
C VAL A 243 -1.02 -4.41 -25.03
N VAL A 244 -2.26 -4.84 -25.25
CA VAL A 244 -2.66 -5.52 -26.50
C VAL A 244 -2.48 -4.59 -27.70
N GLU A 245 -2.84 -3.32 -27.57
CA GLU A 245 -2.65 -2.31 -28.62
C GLU A 245 -1.17 -2.07 -28.93
N LEU A 246 -0.31 -1.98 -27.90
CA LEU A 246 1.13 -1.86 -28.07
C LEU A 246 1.73 -3.05 -28.85
N GLU A 247 1.26 -4.27 -28.55
CA GLU A 247 1.70 -5.48 -29.26
C GLU A 247 1.20 -5.55 -30.70
N ARG A 248 -0.02 -5.10 -30.98
CA ARG A 248 -0.54 -5.04 -32.36
C ARG A 248 0.32 -4.12 -33.22
N ARG A 249 0.68 -2.95 -32.68
CA ARG A 249 1.55 -1.97 -33.34
C ARG A 249 2.96 -2.53 -33.56
N SER A 250 3.53 -3.24 -32.60
CA SER A 250 4.88 -3.80 -32.74
C SER A 250 4.96 -4.94 -33.76
N VAL A 251 3.85 -5.63 -34.03
CA VAL A 251 3.75 -6.70 -35.03
C VAL A 251 3.37 -6.17 -36.43
N GLY A 252 3.07 -4.87 -36.58
CA GLY A 252 2.75 -4.24 -37.87
C GLY A 252 1.39 -4.65 -38.44
N LEU A 253 0.44 -4.99 -37.57
CA LEU A 253 -0.95 -5.25 -37.93
C LEU A 253 -1.74 -3.94 -37.73
N ASP A 254 -1.69 -3.05 -38.73
CA ASP A 254 -2.66 -1.96 -38.89
C ASP A 254 -4.02 -2.51 -39.37
#